data_AF-A0A7L7KWX1-F1
#
_entry.id   AF-A0A7L7KWX1-F1
#
_cell.length_a   1.000
_cell.length_b   1.000
_cell.length_c   1.000
_cell.angle_alpha   90.00
_cell.angle_beta   90.00
_cell.angle_gamma   90.00
#
_symmetry.space_group_name_H-M   'P 1'
#
loop_
_entity.id
_entity.type
_entity.pdbx_description
1 polymer ?
#
loop_
_entity_poly.entity_id
_entity_poly.type
_entity_poly.pdbx_seq_one_letter_code
_entity_poly.pdbx_strand_id
1 'polypeptide(L)' 'MAKANEFLTVDEAAAYALVKRRTIYNWLHQGLPSYKLGRRRIDPDDLDEFISKKKQNILI' A
#
# COMPACT_ATOMS: atom_id res chain seq x y z
N MET A 1 15.21 -10.68 6.72
CA MET A 1 15.54 -9.86 5.53
C MET A 1 15.26 -8.43 5.92
N ALA A 2 16.29 -7.58 6.04
CA ALA A 2 16.08 -6.15 6.21
C ALA A 2 15.54 -5.60 4.87
N LYS A 3 14.24 -5.30 4.80
CA LYS A 3 13.66 -4.61 3.64
C LYS A 3 14.33 -3.25 3.54
N ALA A 4 14.88 -2.92 2.37
CA ALA A 4 15.26 -1.55 2.08
C ALA A 4 14.01 -0.69 2.25
N ASN A 5 14.00 0.20 3.25
CA ASN A 5 12.83 0.99 3.62
C ASN A 5 12.64 2.14 2.62
N GLU A 6 12.51 1.80 1.34
CA GLU A 6 12.22 2.74 0.28
C GLU A 6 10.71 2.88 0.16
N PHE A 7 10.25 4.08 0.45
CA PHE A 7 8.88 4.48 0.22
C PHE A 7 8.48 4.28 -1.24
N LEU A 8 7.37 3.59 -1.47
CA LEU A 8 6.86 3.27 -2.79
C LEU A 8 6.02 4.43 -3.35
N THR A 9 6.15 4.67 -4.65
CA THR A 9 5.15 5.37 -5.44
C THR A 9 3.87 4.53 -5.57
N VAL A 10 2.80 5.12 -6.11
CA VAL A 10 1.57 4.36 -6.41
C VAL A 10 1.81 3.25 -7.43
N ASP A 11 2.71 3.47 -8.40
CA ASP A 11 3.09 2.47 -9.40
C ASP A 11 3.83 1.29 -8.77
N GLU A 12 4.84 1.60 -7.94
CA GLU A 12 5.62 0.60 -7.24
C GLU A 12 4.78 -0.17 -6.23
N ALA A 13 3.89 0.50 -5.48
CA ALA A 13 2.94 -0.15 -4.58
C ALA A 13 1.98 -1.10 -5.33
N ALA A 14 1.53 -0.71 -6.53
CA ALA A 14 0.67 -1.55 -7.37
C ALA A 14 1.43 -2.79 -7.87
N ALA A 15 2.67 -2.63 -8.33
CA ALA A 15 3.53 -3.74 -8.74
C ALA A 15 3.86 -4.66 -7.54
N TYR A 16 4.21 -4.08 -6.40
CA TYR A 16 4.54 -4.79 -5.16
C TYR A 16 3.38 -5.66 -4.67
N ALA A 17 2.16 -5.10 -4.63
CA ALA A 17 0.96 -5.83 -4.20
C ALA A 17 0.30 -6.66 -5.32
N LEU A 18 0.87 -6.67 -6.54
CA LEU A 18 0.32 -7.34 -7.73
C LEU A 18 -1.13 -6.94 -8.04
N VAL A 19 -1.45 -5.65 -7.93
CA VAL A 19 -2.78 -5.10 -8.21
C VAL A 19 -2.72 -3.97 -9.24
N LYS A 20 -3.88 -3.55 -9.74
CA LYS A 20 -3.98 -2.37 -10.62
C LYS A 20 -3.78 -1.09 -9.80
N ARG A 21 -3.19 -0.05 -10.40
CA ARG A 21 -3.04 1.30 -9.78
C ARG A 21 -4.35 1.84 -9.20
N ARG A 22 -5.47 1.63 -9.90
CA ARG A 22 -6.82 2.02 -9.44
C ARG A 22 -7.16 1.43 -8.07
N THR A 23 -6.72 0.20 -7.79
CA THR A 23 -6.90 -0.45 -6.49
C THR A 23 -6.14 0.28 -5.40
N ILE A 24 -4.88 0.68 -5.66
CA ILE A 24 -4.09 1.47 -4.71
C ILE A 24 -4.76 2.83 -4.44
N TYR A 25 -5.23 3.53 -5.48
CA TYR A 25 -5.99 4.78 -5.28
C TYR A 25 -7.25 4.57 -4.43
N ASN A 26 -8.02 3.52 -4.70
CA ASN A 26 -9.18 3.18 -3.88
C ASN A 26 -8.79 2.90 -2.43
N TRP A 27 -7.67 2.22 -2.18
CA TRP A 27 -7.17 1.97 -0.83
C TRP A 27 -6.73 3.25 -0.13
N LEU A 28 -6.07 4.17 -0.84
CA LEU A 28 -5.77 5.51 -0.32
C LEU A 28 -7.04 6.27 0.07
N HIS A 29 -8.11 6.16 -0.71
CA HIS A 29 -9.42 6.72 -0.34
C HIS A 29 -10.08 6.00 0.86
N GLN A 30 -9.72 4.74 1.09
CA GLN A 30 -10.23 3.91 2.20
C GLN A 30 -9.34 4.00 3.46
N GLY A 31 -8.31 4.85 3.47
CA GLY A 31 -7.47 5.09 4.64
C GLY A 31 -6.13 4.34 4.65
N LEU A 32 -5.64 3.85 3.51
CA LEU A 32 -4.26 3.39 3.40
C LEU A 32 -3.30 4.55 3.74
N PRO A 33 -2.36 4.36 4.68
CA PRO A 33 -1.37 5.39 5.03
C PRO A 33 -0.56 5.85 3.81
N SER A 34 -0.32 7.16 3.76
CA SER A 34 0.57 7.73 2.75
C SER A 34 1.28 8.96 3.28
N TYR A 35 2.51 9.13 2.82
CA TYR A 35 3.43 10.16 3.29
C TYR A 35 3.76 11.13 2.16
N LYS A 36 3.99 12.40 2.50
CA LYS A 36 4.40 13.43 1.55
C LYS A 36 5.91 13.62 1.61
N LEU A 37 6.65 12.85 0.84
CA LEU A 37 8.10 13.03 0.63
C LEU A 37 8.33 13.60 -0.77
N GLY A 38 8.04 14.89 -0.94
CA GLY A 38 7.98 15.60 -2.22
C GLY A 38 6.75 15.23 -3.06
N ARG A 39 6.57 13.93 -3.34
CA ARG A 39 5.36 13.33 -3.92
C ARG A 39 4.73 12.35 -2.93
N ARG A 40 3.51 11.89 -3.21
CA ARG A 40 2.85 10.87 -2.40
C ARG A 40 3.65 9.57 -2.42
N ARG A 41 3.81 8.98 -1.25
CA ARG A 41 4.63 7.81 -0.97
C ARG A 41 3.90 6.87 -0.02
N ILE A 42 4.14 5.57 -0.15
CA ILE A 42 3.47 4.51 0.61
C ILE A 42 4.58 3.67 1.24
N ASP A 43 4.50 3.44 2.54
CA ASP A 43 5.41 2.52 3.21
C ASP A 43 5.00 1.07 2.86
N PRO A 44 5.94 0.20 2.43
CA PRO A 44 5.63 -1.21 2.16
C PRO A 44 5.01 -1.95 3.36
N ASP A 45 5.40 -1.62 4.59
CA ASP A 45 4.93 -2.32 5.78
C ASP A 45 3.51 -1.87 6.16
N ASP A 46 3.19 -0.58 6.02
CA ASP A 46 1.81 -0.09 6.14
C ASP A 46 0.89 -0.72 5.08
N LEU A 47 1.41 -0.89 3.86
CA LEU A 47 0.67 -1.53 2.77
C LEU A 47 0.38 -3.00 3.08
N ASP A 48 1.37 -3.74 3.57
CA ASP A 48 1.22 -5.13 3.99
C ASP A 48 0.23 -5.26 5.17
N GLU A 49 0.30 -4.36 6.16
CA GLU A 49 -0.64 -4.34 7.29
C GLU A 49 -2.07 -4.05 6.83
N PHE A 50 -2.26 -3.06 5.95
CA PHE A 50 -3.56 -2.70 5.42
C PHE A 50 -4.20 -3.85 4.62
N ILE A 51 -3.41 -4.52 3.76
CA ILE A 51 -3.86 -5.69 3.00
C ILE A 51 -4.26 -6.83 3.94
N SER A 52 -3.45 -7.07 4.98
CA SER A 52 -3.70 -8.13 5.96
C SER A 52 -5.01 -7.91 6.72
N LYS A 53 -5.28 -6.67 7.15
CA LYS A 53 -6.58 -6.29 7.77
C LYS A 53 -7.76 -6.51 6.83
N LYS A 54 -7.62 -6.19 5.54
CA LYS A 54 -8.67 -6.40 4.55
C LYS A 54 -8.96 -7.88 4.27
N LYS A 55 -7.93 -8.73 4.20
CA LYS A 55 -8.10 -10.18 3.94
C LYS A 55 -8.87 -10.87 5.06
N GLN A 56 -8.65 -10.48 6.31
CA GLN A 56 -9.39 -11.04 7.46
C GLN A 56 -10.89 -10.71 7.40
N ASN A 57 -11.26 -9.59 6.77
CA ASN A 57 -12.64 -9.15 6.64
C ASN A 57 -13.43 -9.87 5.52
N ILE A 58 -12.82 -10.79 4.78
CA ILE A 58 -13.45 -11.55 3.67
C ILE A 58 -13.85 -12.98 4.11
N LEU A 59 -13.48 -13.41 5.32
CA LEU A 59 -13.77 -14.75 5.86
C LEU A 59 -15.01 -14.79 6.78
N ILE A 60 -16.06 -14.04 6.46
CA ILE A 60 -17.35 -14.03 7.17
C ILE A 60 -18.48 -14.44 6.25
#